data_AF-A0A9X9A0B0-F1
#
_entry.id   AF-A0A9X9A0B0-F1
#
_cell.length_a   1.000
_cell.length_b   1.000
_cell.length_c   1.000
_cell.angle_alpha   90.00
_cell.angle_beta   90.00
_cell.angle_gamma   90.00
#
_symmetry.space_group_name_H-M   'P 1'
#
loop_
_entity.id
_entity.type
_entity.pdbx_description
1 polymer ?
#
loop_
_entity_poly.entity_id
_entity_poly.type
_entity_poly.pdbx_seq_one_letter_code
_entity_poly.pdbx_strand_id
1 'polypeptide(L)' 'KINTLENGKTLTDATGEVQRGIEAVELATSTPNLMMGQALPNIASGIDGSIWRYPIGVVAGITPFNFPMMIPLWMFPLAI' A
#
# COMPACT_ATOMS: atom_id res chain seq x y z
N LYS A 1 -16.15 15.27 -4.92
CA LYS A 1 -16.41 16.74 -4.96
C LYS A 1 -15.31 17.54 -4.28
N ILE A 2 -14.90 17.22 -3.04
CA ILE A 2 -13.81 17.93 -2.34
C ILE A 2 -12.53 18.01 -3.19
N ASN A 3 -12.08 16.89 -3.76
CA ASN A 3 -10.90 16.87 -4.63
C ASN A 3 -11.00 17.81 -5.86
N THR A 4 -12.19 17.94 -6.45
CA THR A 4 -12.45 18.92 -7.53
C THR A 4 -12.33 20.36 -7.02
N LEU A 5 -12.87 20.65 -5.83
CA LEU A 5 -12.88 22.00 -5.24
C LEU A 5 -11.47 22.45 -4.80
N GLU A 6 -10.69 21.53 -4.22
CA GLU A 6 -9.35 21.82 -3.69
C GLU A 6 -8.26 21.79 -4.79
N ASN A 7 -8.27 20.78 -5.66
CA ASN A 7 -7.22 20.60 -6.66
C ASN A 7 -7.53 21.24 -8.02
N GLY A 8 -8.80 21.53 -8.31
CA GLY A 8 -9.23 22.13 -9.59
C GLY A 8 -9.37 21.14 -10.76
N LYS A 9 -9.18 19.84 -10.53
CA LYS A 9 -9.40 18.80 -11.55
C LYS A 9 -10.88 18.58 -11.85
N THR A 10 -11.18 18.07 -13.05
CA THR A 10 -12.56 17.76 -13.45
C THR A 10 -13.21 16.76 -12.48
N LEU A 11 -14.55 16.77 -12.38
CA LEU A 11 -15.25 15.82 -11.52
C LEU A 11 -14.99 14.37 -11.93
N THR A 12 -14.86 14.11 -13.24
CA THR A 12 -14.53 12.78 -13.78
C THR A 12 -13.15 12.33 -13.31
N ASP A 13 -12.14 13.18 -13.43
CA ASP A 13 -10.78 12.86 -12.98
C ASP A 13 -10.72 12.66 -11.46
N ALA A 14 -11.41 13.52 -10.70
CA ALA A 14 -11.51 13.40 -9.25
C ALA A 14 -12.16 12.08 -8.82
N THR A 15 -13.18 11.63 -9.55
CA THR A 15 -13.87 10.36 -9.27
C THR A 15 -12.98 9.18 -9.62
N GLY A 16 -12.27 9.23 -10.75
CA GLY A 16 -11.29 8.21 -11.13
C GLY A 16 -10.13 8.12 -10.13
N GLU A 17 -9.68 9.24 -9.56
CA GLU A 17 -8.67 9.25 -8.50
C GLU A 17 -9.16 8.55 -7.23
N VAL A 18 -10.39 8.85 -6.80
CA VAL A 18 -10.99 8.20 -5.62
C VAL A 18 -11.10 6.69 -5.86
N GLN A 19 -11.54 6.27 -7.04
CA GLN A 19 -11.64 4.86 -7.39
C GLN A 19 -10.29 4.13 -7.31
N ARG A 20 -9.21 4.70 -7.89
CA ARG A 20 -7.86 4.12 -7.77
C ARG A 20 -7.33 4.11 -6.33
N GLY A 21 -7.73 5.10 -5.54
CA GLY A 21 -7.44 5.12 -4.10
C GLY A 21 -8.11 3.95 -3.37
N ILE A 22 -9.38 3.64 -3.70
CA ILE A 22 -10.11 2.50 -3.15
C ILE A 22 -9.43 1.19 -3.53
N GLU A 23 -9.07 1.01 -4.81
CA GLU A 23 -8.35 -0.18 -5.31
C GLU A 23 -7.03 -0.42 -4.55
N ALA A 24 -6.30 0.65 -4.19
CA ALA A 24 -5.08 0.54 -3.40
C ALA A 24 -5.34 0.02 -1.98
N VAL A 25 -6.44 0.45 -1.34
CA VAL A 25 -6.85 -0.06 -0.03
C VAL A 25 -7.32 -1.51 -0.15
N GLU A 26 -8.09 -1.86 -1.18
CA GLU A 26 -8.51 -3.23 -1.45
C GLU A 26 -7.29 -4.17 -1.58
N LEU A 27 -6.25 -3.76 -2.31
CA LEU A 27 -4.98 -4.49 -2.35
C LEU A 27 -4.34 -4.65 -0.97
N ALA A 28 -4.29 -3.57 -0.19
CA ALA A 28 -3.72 -3.59 1.16
C ALA A 28 -4.46 -4.56 2.10
N THR A 29 -5.77 -4.79 1.92
CA THR A 29 -6.48 -5.82 2.70
C THR A 29 -5.96 -7.24 2.47
N SER A 30 -5.24 -7.49 1.37
CA SER A 30 -4.59 -8.78 1.08
C SER A 30 -3.20 -8.93 1.74
N THR A 31 -2.84 -8.05 2.69
CA THR A 31 -1.57 -8.05 3.41
C THR A 31 -1.13 -9.43 3.94
N PRO A 32 -1.99 -10.29 4.50
CA PRO A 32 -1.58 -11.62 4.95
C PRO A 32 -0.90 -12.45 3.84
N ASN A 33 -1.44 -12.38 2.61
CA ASN A 33 -0.86 -13.06 1.47
C ASN A 33 0.44 -12.38 1.00
N LEU A 34 0.48 -11.05 1.01
CA LEU A 34 1.65 -10.25 0.61
C LEU A 34 2.85 -10.42 1.56
N MET A 35 2.58 -10.67 2.84
CA MET A 35 3.63 -10.83 3.87
C MET A 35 4.19 -12.25 3.96
N MET A 36 3.58 -13.24 3.29
CA MET A 36 3.98 -14.65 3.37
C MET A 36 5.48 -14.85 3.16
N GLY A 37 6.16 -15.33 4.21
CA GLY A 37 7.58 -15.66 4.20
C GLY A 37 7.93 -16.85 3.31
N GLN A 38 9.16 -17.34 3.44
CA GLN A 38 9.62 -18.54 2.74
C GLN A 38 10.18 -19.53 3.75
N ALA A 39 9.89 -20.81 3.57
CA ALA A 39 10.50 -21.90 4.32
C ALA A 39 11.28 -22.78 3.35
N LEU A 40 12.55 -23.04 3.68
CA LEU A 40 13.45 -23.89 2.89
C LEU A 40 13.86 -25.09 3.74
N PRO A 41 13.32 -26.29 3.47
CA PRO A 41 13.74 -27.49 4.16
C PRO A 41 15.14 -27.93 3.70
N ASN A 42 15.88 -28.61 4.57
CA ASN A 42 17.15 -29.28 4.27
C ASN A 42 18.24 -28.36 3.67
N ILE A 43 18.42 -27.15 4.21
CA ILE A 43 19.54 -26.30 3.80
C ILE A 43 20.90 -26.89 4.21
N ALA A 44 20.92 -27.72 5.26
CA ALA A 44 22.03 -28.58 5.66
C ALA A 44 21.51 -29.78 6.46
N SER A 45 22.39 -30.72 6.83
CA SER A 45 22.01 -31.91 7.60
C SER A 45 21.34 -31.54 8.93
N GLY A 46 20.05 -31.85 9.06
CA GLY A 46 19.25 -31.53 10.24
C GLY A 46 18.92 -30.04 10.41
N ILE A 47 19.06 -29.23 9.36
CA ILE A 47 18.83 -27.78 9.42
C ILE A 47 17.82 -27.35 8.34
N ASP A 48 16.79 -26.66 8.77
CA ASP A 48 15.83 -25.95 7.94
C ASP A 48 16.02 -24.42 8.05
N GLY A 49 15.70 -23.70 6.99
CA GLY A 49 15.73 -22.24 6.93
C GLY A 49 14.33 -21.65 6.83
N SER A 50 14.12 -20.46 7.41
CA SER A 50 12.91 -19.68 7.20
C SER A 50 13.21 -18.18 7.09
N ILE A 51 12.40 -17.48 6.30
CA ILE A 51 12.46 -16.04 6.05
C ILE A 51 11.10 -15.46 6.41
N TRP A 52 11.09 -14.41 7.23
CA TRP A 52 9.89 -13.73 7.71
C TRP A 52 9.96 -12.25 7.35
N ARG A 53 8.80 -11.63 7.12
CA ARG A 53 8.68 -10.18 6.91
C ARG A 53 8.05 -9.54 8.14
N TYR A 54 8.67 -8.47 8.62
CA TYR A 54 8.19 -7.67 9.74
C TYR A 54 8.16 -6.19 9.34
N PRO A 55 7.24 -5.39 9.91
CA PRO A 55 7.25 -3.95 9.72
C PRO A 55 8.52 -3.33 10.33
N ILE A 56 9.02 -2.26 9.70
CA ILE A 56 10.27 -1.60 10.11
C ILE A 56 10.10 -0.53 11.20
N GLY A 57 8.86 -0.15 11.53
CA GLY A 57 8.54 0.87 12.54
C GLY A 57 7.75 2.03 11.96
N VAL A 58 8.04 3.25 12.40
CA VAL A 58 7.32 4.48 12.03
C VAL A 58 7.64 4.88 10.59
N VAL A 59 6.60 5.15 9.79
CA VAL A 59 6.72 5.61 8.40
C VAL A 59 6.10 7.00 8.26
N ALA A 60 6.81 7.92 7.60
CA ALA A 60 6.30 9.24 7.24
C ALA A 60 6.01 9.33 5.74
N GLY A 61 4.83 9.82 5.37
CA GLY A 61 4.43 10.05 3.98
C GLY A 61 4.31 11.53 3.67
N ILE A 62 4.99 11.99 2.61
CA ILE A 62 4.88 13.35 2.08
C ILE A 62 4.38 13.24 0.64
N THR A 63 3.25 13.85 0.34
CA THR A 63 2.57 13.68 -0.96
C THR A 63 2.46 15.00 -1.72
N PRO A 64 2.60 14.98 -3.05
CA PRO A 64 2.47 16.18 -3.87
C PRO A 64 0.99 16.58 -4.05
N PHE A 65 0.76 17.82 -4.49
CA PHE A 65 -0.58 18.40 -4.58
C PHE A 65 -1.47 17.80 -5.67
N ASN A 66 -0.89 17.20 -6.72
CA ASN A 66 -1.60 16.86 -7.96
C ASN A 66 -2.52 15.64 -7.85
N PHE A 67 -2.31 14.75 -6.87
CA PHE A 67 -3.18 13.62 -6.57
C PHE A 67 -3.37 13.48 -5.05
N PRO A 68 -4.15 14.39 -4.45
CA PRO A 68 -4.22 14.55 -3.00
C PRO A 68 -4.94 13.41 -2.27
N MET A 69 -5.62 12.51 -2.99
CA MET A 69 -6.26 11.32 -2.42
C MET A 69 -5.50 10.04 -2.81
N MET A 70 -5.16 9.89 -4.09
CA MET A 70 -4.57 8.64 -4.59
C MET A 70 -3.16 8.41 -4.05
N ILE A 71 -2.27 9.41 -4.05
CA ILE A 71 -0.88 9.20 -3.61
C ILE A 71 -0.81 8.88 -2.10
N PRO A 72 -1.54 9.57 -1.19
CA PRO A 72 -1.58 9.14 0.20
C PRO A 72 -2.06 7.69 0.37
N LEU A 73 -3.08 7.29 -0.39
CA LEU A 73 -3.65 5.94 -0.36
C LEU A 73 -2.73 4.86 -0.97
N TRP A 74 -1.67 5.25 -1.68
CA TRP A 74 -0.62 4.32 -2.09
C TRP A 74 0.44 4.12 -1.01
N MET A 75 0.48 4.98 0.00
CA MET A 75 1.51 4.97 1.03
C MET A 75 1.00 4.35 2.33
N PHE A 76 0.09 5.04 3.02
CA PHE A 76 -0.27 4.65 4.38
C PHE A 76 -1.07 3.34 4.47
N PRO A 77 -1.96 2.97 3.54
CA PRO A 77 -2.70 1.71 3.66
C PRO A 77 -1.81 0.47 3.61
N LEU A 78 -0.71 0.51 2.86
CA LEU A 78 0.29 -0.58 2.82
C LEU A 78 1.25 -0.56 4.00
N ALA A 79 1.41 0.60 4.66
CA ALA A 79 2.26 0.76 5.83
C ALA A 79 1.56 0.38 7.14
N ILE A 80 0.21 0.39 7.15
CA ILE A 80 -0.65 -0.05 8.25
C ILE A 80 -0.89 -1.56 8.15
#